data_AF-A0A843SWP2-F1
#
_entry.id   AF-A0A843SWP2-F1
#
_cell.length_a   1.000
_cell.length_b   1.000
_cell.length_c   1.000
_cell.angle_alpha   90.00
_cell.angle_beta   90.00
_cell.angle_gamma   90.00
#
_symmetry.space_group_name_H-M   'P 1'
#
loop_
_entity.id
_entity.type
_entity.pdbx_description
1 polymer ?
#
loop_
_entity_poly.entity_id
_entity_poly.type
_entity_poly.pdbx_seq_one_letter_code
_entity_poly.pdbx_strand_id
1 'polypeptide(L)'
;MIEDHLGQLDQQMADLLAAHHDAVQRLAEVPGLGVDSAQQIIAEVGATATTFPSPKHLASWMGACPGNEESAGVNDRHRCPTGNRQMRRVLNQAANAAVKAKGTIFAVVYRRVVPRLGHAQAIGAITHRL
;
A
#
# COMPACT_ATOMS: atom_id res chain seq x y z
N MET A 1 14.07 -9.96 24.69
CA MET A 1 12.70 -9.91 25.25
C MET A 1 11.69 -9.29 24.28
N ILE A 2 11.86 -8.04 23.82
CA ILE A 2 10.93 -7.43 22.85
C ILE A 2 11.07 -8.07 21.46
N GLU A 3 12.30 -8.28 21.00
CA GLU A 3 12.58 -8.89 19.69
C GLU A 3 12.04 -10.33 19.61
N ASP A 4 12.19 -11.11 20.68
CA ASP A 4 11.66 -12.47 20.77
C ASP A 4 10.13 -12.50 20.68
N HIS A 5 9.46 -11.52 21.31
CA HIS A 5 8.01 -11.42 21.28
C HIS A 5 7.50 -11.01 19.89
N LEU A 6 8.25 -10.16 19.19
CA LEU A 6 7.95 -9.74 17.83
C LEU A 6 8.07 -10.93 16.87
N GLY A 7 9.17 -11.69 16.97
CA GLY A 7 9.34 -12.92 16.18
C GLY A 7 8.28 -13.98 16.47
N GLN A 8 7.81 -14.08 17.72
CA GLN A 8 6.71 -14.99 18.06
C GLN A 8 5.39 -14.59 17.39
N LEU A 9 5.06 -13.30 17.35
CA LEU A 9 3.87 -12.80 16.68
C LEU A 9 3.95 -12.99 15.16
N ASP A 10 5.12 -12.74 14.57
CA ASP A 10 5.33 -12.95 13.13
C ASP A 10 5.15 -14.43 12.74
N GLN A 11 5.66 -15.35 13.57
CA GLN A 11 5.45 -16.79 13.35
C GLN A 11 3.97 -17.16 13.48
N GLN A 12 3.26 -16.65 14.48
CA GLN A 12 1.82 -16.88 14.63
C GLN A 12 1.02 -16.34 13.44
N MET A 13 1.39 -15.18 12.90
CA MET A 13 0.78 -14.64 11.69
C MET A 13 1.04 -15.55 10.48
N ALA A 14 2.26 -16.05 10.31
CA ALA A 14 2.60 -16.97 9.24
C ALA A 14 1.78 -18.27 9.32
N ASP A 15 1.63 -18.83 10.52
CA ASP A 15 0.87 -20.06 10.75
C ASP A 15 -0.63 -19.86 10.44
N LEU A 16 -1.21 -18.75 10.89
CA LEU A 16 -2.61 -18.41 10.62
C LEU A 16 -2.88 -18.16 9.13
N LEU A 17 -1.88 -17.66 8.40
CA LEU A 17 -1.98 -17.38 6.97
C LEU A 17 -1.46 -18.52 6.08
N ALA A 18 -1.13 -19.69 6.65
CA ALA A 18 -0.61 -20.83 5.88
C ALA A 18 -1.57 -21.25 4.74
N ALA A 19 -2.88 -21.23 4.98
CA ALA A 19 -3.90 -21.51 3.96
C ALA A 19 -3.96 -20.47 2.83
N HIS A 20 -3.34 -19.30 3.02
CA HIS A 20 -3.28 -18.18 2.08
C HIS A 20 -1.84 -17.89 1.62
N HIS A 21 -0.92 -18.85 1.78
CA HIS A 21 0.49 -18.69 1.43
C HIS A 21 0.69 -18.22 -0.02
N ASP A 22 -0.06 -18.75 -0.98
CA ASP A 22 0.04 -18.34 -2.39
C ASP A 22 -0.35 -16.87 -2.61
N ALA A 23 -1.27 -16.33 -1.81
CA ALA A 23 -1.64 -14.92 -1.87
C ALA A 23 -0.52 -14.05 -1.28
N VAL A 24 0.09 -14.50 -0.17
CA VAL A 24 1.24 -13.82 0.45
C VAL A 24 2.41 -13.74 -0.54
N GLN A 25 2.79 -14.85 -1.18
CA GLN A 25 3.91 -14.88 -2.13
C GLN A 25 3.65 -13.97 -3.33
N ARG A 26 2.47 -14.06 -3.96
CA ARG A 26 2.09 -13.20 -5.09
C ARG A 26 2.17 -11.71 -4.74
N LEU A 27 1.76 -11.34 -3.53
CA LEU A 27 1.81 -9.96 -3.09
C LEU A 27 3.26 -9.52 -2.76
N ALA A 28 4.09 -10.42 -2.25
CA ALA A 28 5.51 -10.17 -1.99
C ALA A 28 6.38 -10.07 -3.27
N GLU A 29 5.89 -10.56 -4.41
CA GLU A 29 6.57 -10.36 -5.71
C GLU A 29 6.47 -8.92 -6.22
N VAL A 30 5.50 -8.14 -5.73
CA VAL A 30 5.33 -6.74 -6.13
C VAL A 30 6.53 -5.94 -5.62
N PRO A 31 7.25 -5.21 -6.49
CA PRO A 31 8.42 -4.46 -6.06
C PRO A 31 8.09 -3.48 -4.92
N GLY A 32 8.81 -3.63 -3.81
CA GLY A 32 8.63 -2.83 -2.59
C GLY A 32 7.76 -3.50 -1.53
N LEU A 33 7.05 -4.57 -1.87
CA LEU A 33 6.40 -5.45 -0.91
C LEU A 33 7.30 -6.67 -0.62
N GLY A 34 7.26 -7.12 0.63
CA GLY A 34 7.83 -8.39 1.08
C GLY A 34 6.82 -9.19 1.89
N VAL A 35 7.22 -10.35 2.38
CA VAL A 35 6.35 -11.30 3.10
C VAL A 35 5.61 -10.62 4.26
N ASP A 36 6.31 -9.89 5.13
CA ASP A 36 5.70 -9.25 6.31
C ASP A 36 4.64 -8.21 5.91
N SER A 37 4.95 -7.36 4.92
CA SER A 37 3.98 -6.37 4.41
C SER A 37 2.80 -7.04 3.72
N ALA A 38 3.02 -8.16 3.02
CA ALA A 38 1.96 -8.92 2.38
C ALA A 38 1.03 -9.57 3.41
N GLN A 39 1.57 -10.15 4.47
CA GLN A 39 0.81 -10.69 5.59
C GLN A 39 -0.02 -9.59 6.28
N GLN A 40 0.57 -8.41 6.54
CA GLN A 40 -0.16 -7.27 7.10
C GLN A 40 -1.31 -6.80 6.21
N ILE A 41 -1.11 -6.74 4.88
CA ILE A 41 -2.16 -6.38 3.93
C ILE A 41 -3.27 -7.44 3.92
N ILE A 42 -2.91 -8.73 3.87
CA ILE A 42 -3.89 -9.82 3.86
C ILE A 42 -4.67 -9.88 5.18
N ALA A 43 -4.05 -9.57 6.31
CA ALA A 43 -4.73 -9.50 7.61
C ALA A 43 -5.78 -8.37 7.66
N GLU A 44 -5.52 -7.23 7.00
CA GLU A 44 -6.42 -6.07 6.99
C GLU A 44 -7.55 -6.20 5.96
N VAL A 45 -7.24 -6.74 4.78
CA VAL A 45 -8.14 -6.72 3.61
C VAL A 45 -8.76 -8.10 3.33
N GLY A 46 -8.15 -9.17 3.83
CA GLY A 46 -8.44 -10.56 3.47
C GLY A 46 -7.71 -11.00 2.20
N ALA A 47 -7.47 -12.30 2.04
CA ALA A 47 -6.68 -12.86 0.94
C ALA A 47 -7.27 -12.57 -0.46
N THR A 48 -8.58 -12.34 -0.55
CA THR A 48 -9.31 -12.05 -1.79
C THR A 48 -9.91 -10.65 -1.85
N ALA A 49 -9.79 -9.85 -0.78
CA ALA A 49 -10.38 -8.52 -0.66
C ALA A 49 -11.91 -8.44 -0.92
N THR A 50 -12.66 -9.53 -0.72
CA THR A 50 -14.10 -9.63 -1.07
C THR A 50 -15.00 -8.68 -0.29
N THR A 51 -14.54 -8.14 0.84
CA THR A 51 -15.25 -7.11 1.62
C THR A 51 -15.43 -5.81 0.84
N PHE A 52 -14.58 -5.55 -0.17
CA PHE A 52 -14.63 -4.32 -0.95
C PHE A 52 -15.36 -4.55 -2.29
N PRO A 53 -16.39 -3.75 -2.61
CA PRO A 53 -17.14 -3.90 -3.87
C PRO A 53 -16.31 -3.66 -5.14
N SER A 54 -15.19 -2.93 -5.02
CA SER A 54 -14.28 -2.66 -6.14
C SER A 54 -12.90 -2.22 -5.63
N PRO A 55 -11.85 -2.28 -6.47
CA PRO A 55 -10.53 -1.72 -6.14
C PRO A 55 -10.56 -0.23 -5.75
N LYS A 56 -11.47 0.57 -6.34
CA LYS A 56 -11.62 1.99 -5.99
C LYS A 56 -12.09 2.20 -4.56
N HIS A 57 -12.98 1.32 -4.08
CA HIS A 57 -13.47 1.34 -2.71
C HIS A 57 -12.35 1.00 -1.72
N LEU A 58 -11.51 0.01 -2.06
CA LEU A 58 -10.30 -0.31 -1.30
C LEU A 58 -9.33 0.88 -1.26
N ALA A 59 -8.99 1.48 -2.41
CA ALA A 59 -8.10 2.64 -2.47
C ALA A 59 -8.61 3.85 -1.68
N SER A 60 -9.93 4.08 -1.70
CA SER A 60 -10.59 5.11 -0.89
C SER A 60 -10.50 4.80 0.61
N TRP A 61 -10.79 3.55 1.00
CA TRP A 61 -10.71 3.10 2.39
C TRP A 61 -9.29 3.18 2.96
N MET A 62 -8.27 2.84 2.18
CA MET A 62 -6.86 2.98 2.57
C MET A 62 -6.37 4.45 2.57
N GLY A 63 -7.16 5.37 2.01
CA GLY A 63 -6.76 6.78 1.88
C GLY A 63 -5.63 6.99 0.86
N ALA A 64 -5.52 6.11 -0.13
CA ALA A 64 -4.56 6.21 -1.24
C ALA A 64 -5.16 6.93 -2.46
N CYS A 65 -6.48 7.12 -2.50
CA CYS A 65 -7.17 7.84 -3.57
C CYS A 65 -6.91 9.36 -3.51
N PRO A 66 -6.71 10.05 -4.65
CA PRO A 66 -6.72 11.51 -4.70
C PRO A 66 -8.00 12.11 -4.09
N GLY A 67 -7.87 13.26 -3.41
CA GLY A 67 -9.04 13.98 -2.89
C GLY A 67 -9.93 14.48 -4.03
N ASN A 68 -11.23 14.24 -3.93
CA ASN A 68 -12.24 14.69 -4.88
C ASN A 68 -13.32 15.55 -4.22
N GLU A 69 -12.90 16.55 -3.45
CA GLU A 69 -13.80 17.55 -2.85
C GLU A 69 -14.06 18.63 -3.89
N GLU A 70 -15.05 18.37 -4.76
CA GLU A 70 -15.38 19.20 -5.91
C GLU A 70 -16.67 19.99 -5.67
N SER A 71 -16.58 21.31 -5.83
CA SER A 71 -17.72 22.25 -5.82
C SER A 71 -17.81 22.90 -7.20
N ALA A 72 -18.98 22.83 -7.84
CA ALA A 72 -19.25 23.50 -9.12
C ALA A 72 -18.21 23.24 -10.24
N GLY A 73 -17.66 22.02 -10.34
CA GLY A 73 -16.67 21.70 -11.37
C GLY A 73 -15.21 21.95 -10.96
N VAL A 74 -14.98 22.48 -9.75
CA VAL A 74 -13.66 22.87 -9.26
C VAL A 74 -13.32 22.04 -8.02
N ASN A 75 -12.16 21.37 -8.05
CA ASN A 75 -11.65 20.64 -6.90
C ASN A 75 -11.04 21.64 -5.90
N ASP A 76 -11.78 21.93 -4.83
CA ASP A 76 -11.36 22.86 -3.78
C ASP A 76 -10.27 22.23 -2.89
N ARG A 77 -10.28 20.91 -2.70
CA ARG A 77 -9.31 20.20 -1.86
C ARG A 77 -8.81 18.89 -2.46
N HIS A 78 -7.52 18.92 -2.76
CA HIS A 78 -6.75 17.80 -3.30
C HIS A 78 -6.24 16.84 -2.22
N ARG A 79 -6.73 16.95 -0.97
CA ARG A 79 -6.24 16.17 0.16
C ARG A 79 -6.81 14.75 0.11
N CYS A 80 -5.94 13.74 0.14
CA CYS A 80 -6.38 12.35 0.25
C CYS A 80 -7.15 12.13 1.57
N PRO A 81 -8.16 11.24 1.60
CA PRO A 81 -8.86 10.87 2.82
C PRO A 81 -7.92 10.34 3.91
N THR A 82 -8.32 10.46 5.18
CA THR A 82 -7.52 9.94 6.30
C THR A 82 -7.29 8.43 6.18
N GLY A 83 -8.30 7.67 5.73
CA GLY A 83 -8.22 6.23 5.48
C GLY A 83 -7.74 5.38 6.66
N ASN A 84 -7.48 4.10 6.40
CA ASN A 84 -6.83 3.21 7.37
C ASN A 84 -5.35 3.62 7.55
N ARG A 85 -5.00 4.04 8.77
CA ARG A 85 -3.65 4.54 9.10
C ARG A 85 -2.57 3.48 8.94
N GLN A 86 -2.85 2.24 9.33
CA GLN A 86 -1.90 1.13 9.24
C GLN A 86 -1.63 0.79 7.78
N MET A 87 -2.68 0.65 6.97
CA MET A 87 -2.54 0.37 5.54
C MET A 87 -1.81 1.47 4.80
N ARG A 88 -2.13 2.73 5.07
CA ARG A 88 -1.40 3.84 4.47
C ARG A 88 0.08 3.84 4.85
N ARG A 89 0.42 3.44 6.08
CA ARG A 89 1.82 3.35 6.52
C ARG A 89 2.57 2.26 5.74
N VAL A 90 2.02 1.05 5.70
CA VAL A 90 2.63 -0.10 5.01
C VAL A 90 2.83 0.20 3.53
N LEU A 91 1.80 0.70 2.85
CA LEU A 91 1.88 1.01 1.42
C LEU A 91 2.83 2.17 1.11
N ASN A 92 2.95 3.18 1.99
CA ASN A 92 3.94 4.25 1.81
C ASN A 92 5.37 3.73 1.98
N GLN A 93 5.61 2.81 2.92
CA GLN A 93 6.92 2.17 3.06
C GLN A 93 7.23 1.32 1.81
N ALA A 94 6.25 0.56 1.34
CA ALA A 94 6.38 -0.24 0.13
C ALA A 94 6.65 0.63 -1.10
N ALA A 95 5.93 1.74 -1.27
CA ALA A 95 6.16 2.68 -2.36
C ALA A 95 7.58 3.26 -2.33
N ASN A 96 8.09 3.62 -1.15
CA ASN A 96 9.47 4.09 -1.00
C ASN A 96 10.52 3.02 -1.36
N ALA A 97 10.25 1.75 -1.07
CA ALA A 97 11.10 0.65 -1.49
C ALA A 97 10.98 0.39 -3.01
N ALA A 98 9.76 0.41 -3.54
CA ALA A 98 9.43 0.18 -4.95
C ALA A 98 10.16 1.15 -5.89
N VAL A 99 10.25 2.43 -5.53
CA VAL A 99 10.91 3.45 -6.35
C VAL A 99 12.44 3.33 -6.35
N LYS A 100 13.02 2.64 -5.36
CA LYS A 100 14.46 2.35 -5.28
C LYS A 100 14.84 1.10 -6.07
N ALA A 101 13.88 0.19 -6.30
CA ALA A 101 14.10 -1.00 -7.11
C ALA A 101 14.38 -0.62 -8.58
N LYS A 102 15.50 -1.10 -9.13
CA LYS A 102 15.93 -0.79 -10.50
C LYS A 102 15.08 -1.55 -11.51
N GLY A 103 14.81 -0.93 -12.66
CA GLY A 103 14.07 -1.56 -13.76
C GLY A 103 12.55 -1.68 -13.56
N THR A 104 12.00 -1.19 -12.44
CA THR A 104 10.56 -1.28 -12.17
C THR A 104 9.78 -0.13 -12.80
N ILE A 105 8.50 -0.39 -13.11
CA ILE A 105 7.57 0.65 -13.58
C ILE A 105 7.42 1.77 -12.53
N PHE A 106 7.45 1.44 -11.24
CA PHE A 106 7.35 2.41 -10.14
C PHE A 106 8.51 3.39 -10.15
N ALA A 107 9.75 2.92 -10.34
CA ALA A 107 10.92 3.78 -10.43
C ALA A 107 10.86 4.71 -11.65
N VAL A 108 10.36 4.22 -12.80
CA VAL A 108 10.18 5.05 -14.01
C VAL A 108 9.15 6.16 -13.78
N VAL A 109 8.00 5.80 -13.21
CA VAL A 109 6.90 6.74 -12.94
C VAL A 109 7.32 7.77 -11.90
N TYR A 110 7.99 7.34 -10.83
CA TYR A 110 8.50 8.23 -9.79
C TYR A 110 9.46 9.27 -10.37
N ARG A 111 10.44 8.85 -11.19
CA ARG A 111 11.38 9.78 -11.84
C ARG A 111 10.69 10.80 -12.75
N ARG A 112 9.58 10.41 -13.40
CA ARG A 112 8.79 11.32 -14.25
C ARG A 112 8.00 12.34 -13.43
N VAL A 113 7.46 11.93 -12.29
CA VAL A 113 6.50 12.73 -11.51
C VAL A 113 7.18 13.59 -10.45
N VAL A 114 8.27 13.12 -9.85
CA VAL A 114 8.95 13.80 -8.74
C VAL A 114 9.42 15.23 -9.05
N PRO A 115 9.89 15.59 -10.26
CA PRO A 115 10.32 16.97 -10.53
C PRO A 115 9.16 17.98 -10.49
N ARG A 116 7.93 17.52 -10.75
CA ARG A 116 6.73 18.36 -10.79
C ARG A 116 6.02 18.44 -9.44
N LEU A 117 5.95 17.33 -8.71
CA LEU A 117 5.13 17.20 -7.49
C LEU A 117 5.94 17.18 -6.18
N GLY A 118 7.25 16.97 -6.26
CA GLY A 118 8.10 16.71 -5.09
C GLY A 118 7.92 15.28 -4.54
N HIS A 119 8.78 14.90 -3.59
CA HIS A 119 8.88 13.52 -3.11
C HIS A 119 7.60 13.00 -2.47
N ALA A 120 7.00 13.74 -1.52
CA ALA A 120 5.85 13.28 -0.76
C ALA A 120 4.63 12.98 -1.66
N GLN A 121 4.33 13.87 -2.61
CA GLN A 121 3.22 13.67 -3.54
C GLN A 121 3.52 12.60 -4.59
N ALA A 122 4.78 12.50 -5.05
CA ALA A 122 5.19 11.43 -5.94
C ALA A 122 5.07 10.05 -5.29
N ILE A 123 5.45 9.91 -4.01
CA ILE A 123 5.22 8.67 -3.26
C ILE A 123 3.72 8.38 -3.15
N GLY A 124 2.88 9.37 -2.81
CA GLY A 124 1.43 9.18 -2.80
C GLY A 124 0.87 8.66 -4.13
N ALA A 125 1.38 9.16 -5.26
CA ALA A 125 1.01 8.66 -6.58
C ALA A 125 1.49 7.22 -6.86
N ILE A 126 2.63 6.81 -6.30
CA ILE A 126 3.10 5.41 -6.36
C ILE A 126 2.27 4.52 -5.42
N THR A 127 1.96 4.99 -4.21
CA THR A 127 1.09 4.30 -3.24
C THR A 127 -0.28 4.00 -3.84
N HIS A 128 -0.87 4.93 -4.61
CA HIS A 128 -2.14 4.71 -5.33
C HIS A 128 -2.03 3.69 -6.48
N ARG A 129 -0.81 3.41 -6.96
CA ARG A 129 -0.54 2.50 -8.09
C ARG A 129 -0.12 1.10 -7.65
N LEU A 130 0.24 0.91 -6.39
CA LEU A 130 0.44 -0.40 -5.77
C LEU A 130 -0.91 -1.11 -5.64
#